data_AF-A0A925V0G2-F1
#
_entry.id   AF-A0A925V0G2-F1
#
_cell.length_a   1.000
_cell.length_b   1.000
_cell.length_c   1.000
_cell.angle_alpha   90.00
_cell.angle_beta   90.00
_cell.angle_gamma   90.00
#
_symmetry.space_group_name_H-M   'P 1'
#
loop_
_entity.id
_entity.type
_entity.pdbx_description
1 polymer ?
#
loop_
_entity_poly.entity_id
_entity_poly.type
_entity_poly.pdbx_seq_one_letter_code
_entity_poly.pdbx_strand_id
1 'polypeptide(L)'
;MPSVRIILVLAALTLLGGCRRRIGDPCTRSTDCSIRGDRSCDLSHRVNSAGVPTPSGSGECTVEACGADTCPREAECVKVYGSDFLTVACDPGGEDRATYSRYIADDPDEGCIRCEENCEGCPEGQGDCQICPPRNDCDSNEVCLPEGLCADEITARTSCRRRCNQSDDCRAGYECSTTGSRGIYHAPDLDHPGDVDEVRICTPRSLE
;
A
#
# COMPACT_ATOMS: atom_id res chain seq x y z
N MET A 1 37.61 -5.57 49.26
CA MET A 1 36.13 -5.53 49.24
C MET A 1 35.71 -4.31 48.45
N PRO A 2 35.38 -4.44 47.15
CA PRO A 2 35.00 -3.29 46.34
C PRO A 2 33.68 -2.68 46.87
N SER A 3 33.70 -1.37 47.07
CA SER A 3 32.69 -0.60 47.77
C SER A 3 31.32 -0.70 47.09
N VAL A 4 30.33 -1.18 47.85
CA VAL A 4 28.90 -1.34 47.47
C VAL A 4 28.29 -0.10 46.78
N ARG A 5 28.85 1.09 47.01
CA ARG A 5 28.42 2.35 46.38
C ARG A 5 28.68 2.43 44.87
N ILE A 6 29.68 1.72 44.34
CA ILE A 6 30.01 1.76 42.90
C ILE A 6 29.01 0.91 42.09
N ILE A 7 28.47 -0.15 42.69
CA ILE A 7 27.50 -1.04 42.03
C ILE A 7 26.15 -0.34 41.80
N LEU A 8 25.75 0.56 42.70
CA LEU A 8 24.49 1.33 42.58
C LEU A 8 24.49 2.37 41.45
N VAL A 9 25.66 2.93 41.09
CA VAL A 9 25.76 3.93 40.00
C VAL A 9 25.72 3.26 38.63
N LEU A 10 26.30 2.06 38.48
CA LEU A 10 26.24 1.32 37.21
C LEU A 10 24.86 0.73 36.91
N ALA A 11 24.06 0.38 37.93
CA ALA A 11 22.71 -0.13 37.73
C ALA A 11 21.73 0.94 37.17
N ALA A 12 21.92 2.22 37.54
CA ALA A 12 21.04 3.31 37.13
C ALA A 12 21.18 3.73 35.65
N LEU A 13 22.32 3.45 35.00
CA LEU A 13 22.54 3.84 33.59
C LEU A 13 21.91 2.89 32.55
N THR A 14 21.39 1.73 32.95
CA THR A 14 20.89 0.72 31.99
C THR A 14 19.44 0.93 31.54
N LEU A 15 18.73 1.94 32.08
CA LEU A 15 17.33 2.22 31.77
C LEU A 15 17.12 3.31 30.70
N LEU A 16 18.17 3.85 30.09
CA LEU A 16 18.07 4.77 28.94
C LEU A 16 17.78 4.03 27.63
N GLY A 17 16.80 3.13 27.64
CA GLY A 17 16.19 2.65 26.41
C GLY A 17 15.52 3.83 25.72
N GLY A 18 16.24 4.50 24.82
CA GLY A 18 15.72 5.65 24.08
C GLY A 18 14.41 5.27 23.40
N CYS A 19 13.36 6.05 23.66
CA CYS A 19 12.06 5.85 23.03
C CYS A 19 12.23 5.85 21.52
N ARG A 20 12.15 4.67 20.90
CA ARG A 20 12.19 4.52 19.44
C ARG A 20 10.91 5.15 18.89
N ARG A 21 11.06 6.09 17.95
CA ARG A 21 9.90 6.64 17.24
C ARG A 21 9.18 5.54 16.47
N ARG A 22 7.85 5.66 16.44
CA ARG A 22 6.94 4.74 15.76
C ARG A 22 6.63 5.25 14.35
N ILE A 23 6.04 4.37 13.54
CA ILE A 23 5.51 4.77 12.23
C ILE A 23 4.40 5.81 12.43
N GLY A 24 4.45 6.88 11.64
CA GLY A 24 3.54 8.03 11.70
C GLY A 24 3.94 9.13 12.71
N ASP A 25 4.99 8.94 13.51
CA ASP A 25 5.42 9.96 14.47
C ASP A 25 5.98 11.21 13.73
N PRO A 26 5.77 12.44 14.24
CA PRO A 26 6.24 13.66 13.57
C PRO A 26 7.76 13.79 13.62
N CYS A 27 8.36 14.21 12.51
CA CYS A 27 9.81 14.39 12.35
C CYS A 27 10.16 15.59 11.46
N THR A 28 11.39 16.08 11.57
CA THR A 28 11.93 17.13 10.70
C THR A 28 13.10 16.65 9.84
N ARG A 29 13.75 15.57 10.26
CA ARG A 29 14.88 14.89 9.59
C ARG A 29 14.92 13.41 9.99
N SER A 30 15.56 12.57 9.18
CA SER A 30 15.59 11.11 9.39
C SER A 30 16.20 10.68 10.74
N THR A 31 17.17 11.42 11.27
CA THR A 31 17.76 11.11 12.59
C THR A 31 16.79 11.31 13.75
N ASP A 32 15.69 12.05 13.56
CA ASP A 32 14.62 12.16 14.57
C ASP A 32 13.85 10.82 14.68
N CYS A 33 13.78 10.05 13.60
CA CYS A 33 13.08 8.76 13.52
C CYS A 33 13.96 7.59 13.94
N SER A 34 15.19 7.55 13.42
CA SER A 34 16.20 6.59 13.83
C SER A 34 17.61 7.08 13.56
N ILE A 35 18.48 6.95 14.56
CA ILE A 35 19.93 7.15 14.40
C ILE A 35 20.59 5.96 13.68
N ARG A 36 19.96 4.78 13.72
CA ARG A 36 20.46 3.56 13.05
C ARG A 36 20.04 3.47 11.58
N GLY A 37 19.15 4.36 11.12
CA GLY A 37 18.68 4.39 9.74
C GLY A 37 17.58 3.38 9.41
N ASP A 38 17.03 2.66 10.41
CA ASP A 38 15.91 1.72 10.19
C ASP A 38 14.57 2.40 9.89
N ARG A 39 14.50 3.74 10.04
CA ARG A 39 13.35 4.57 9.66
C ARG A 39 13.85 5.87 9.09
N SER A 40 13.18 6.37 8.05
CA SER A 40 13.39 7.68 7.45
C SER A 40 12.27 8.64 7.84
N CYS A 41 12.52 9.94 7.66
CA CYS A 41 11.49 10.96 7.78
C CYS A 41 10.94 11.27 6.39
N ASP A 42 9.70 10.85 6.11
CA ASP A 42 8.98 11.22 4.90
C ASP A 42 8.51 12.68 5.01
N LEU A 43 9.03 13.50 4.11
CA LEU A 43 8.78 14.94 4.06
C LEU A 43 7.79 15.33 2.97
N SER A 44 7.19 14.36 2.28
CA SER A 44 6.25 14.58 1.18
C SER A 44 4.96 15.25 1.64
N HIS A 45 4.53 14.98 2.88
CA HIS A 45 3.37 15.63 3.50
C HIS A 45 3.71 16.25 4.86
N ARG A 46 4.12 17.51 4.84
CA ARG A 46 4.47 18.29 6.03
C ARG A 46 3.27 19.07 6.54
N VAL A 47 2.97 18.91 7.83
CA VAL A 47 1.87 19.63 8.51
C VAL A 47 2.36 20.30 9.79
N ASN A 48 1.74 21.41 10.17
CA ASN A 48 1.95 22.00 11.49
C ASN A 48 1.17 21.24 12.58
N SER A 49 1.25 21.69 13.82
CA SER A 49 0.54 21.08 14.95
C SER A 49 -0.98 21.10 14.85
N ALA A 50 -1.55 21.98 14.00
CA ALA A 50 -2.97 22.03 13.70
C ALA A 50 -3.36 21.12 12.52
N GLY A 51 -2.41 20.39 11.92
CA GLY A 51 -2.65 19.53 10.77
C GLY A 51 -2.72 20.26 9.43
N VAL A 52 -2.35 21.54 9.38
CA VAL A 52 -2.39 22.33 8.15
C VAL A 52 -1.08 22.14 7.38
N PRO A 53 -1.13 21.81 6.07
CA PRO A 53 0.06 21.68 5.25
C PRO A 53 0.91 22.96 5.23
N THR A 54 2.21 22.82 5.50
CA THR A 54 3.15 23.95 5.48
C THR A 54 4.58 23.47 5.20
N PRO A 55 5.40 24.24 4.44
CA PRO A 55 6.80 23.90 4.19
C PRO A 55 7.63 23.72 5.48
N SER A 56 7.30 24.46 6.53
CA SER A 56 7.97 24.38 7.85
C SER A 56 7.39 23.33 8.79
N GLY A 57 6.38 22.57 8.34
CA GLY A 57 5.73 21.53 9.13
C GLY A 57 6.62 20.30 9.35
N SER A 58 6.10 19.37 10.14
CA SER A 58 6.72 18.07 10.38
C SER A 58 6.24 17.03 9.36
N GLY A 59 7.19 16.27 8.81
CA GLY A 59 6.92 15.02 8.10
C GLY A 59 6.62 13.88 9.08
N GLU A 60 6.62 12.65 8.60
CA GLU A 60 6.34 11.47 9.40
C GLU A 60 7.43 10.39 9.32
N CYS A 61 7.63 9.67 10.42
CA CYS A 61 8.54 8.54 10.43
C CYS A 61 7.94 7.34 9.69
N THR A 62 8.70 6.77 8.75
CA THR A 62 8.28 5.63 7.93
C THR A 62 9.45 4.69 7.64
N VAL A 63 9.18 3.58 6.96
CA VAL A 63 10.16 2.71 6.30
C VAL A 63 9.79 2.68 4.82
N GLU A 64 10.72 3.09 3.98
CA GLU A 64 10.58 3.04 2.51
C GLU A 64 10.93 1.66 1.99
N ALA A 65 10.44 1.33 0.80
CA ALA A 65 10.72 0.07 0.11
C ALA A 65 10.39 -1.17 0.96
N CYS A 66 9.27 -1.13 1.68
CA CYS A 66 8.77 -2.28 2.42
C CYS A 66 8.22 -3.38 1.49
N GLY A 67 8.19 -4.60 2.00
CA GLY A 67 7.37 -5.70 1.48
C GLY A 67 6.21 -5.97 2.44
N ALA A 68 5.28 -6.86 2.06
CA ALA A 68 4.03 -7.12 2.77
C ALA A 68 4.21 -7.33 4.29
N ASP A 69 5.24 -8.06 4.71
CA ASP A 69 5.47 -8.46 6.10
C ASP A 69 6.65 -7.74 6.78
N THR A 70 7.27 -6.76 6.11
CA THR A 70 8.50 -6.14 6.63
C THR A 70 8.25 -4.96 7.57
N CYS A 71 7.00 -4.47 7.63
CA CYS A 71 6.62 -3.38 8.50
C CYS A 71 6.54 -3.80 9.98
N PRO A 72 6.84 -2.89 10.93
CA PRO A 72 6.57 -3.13 12.34
C PRO A 72 5.07 -3.38 12.61
N ARG A 73 4.74 -4.10 13.68
CA ARG A 73 3.36 -4.45 14.08
C ARG A 73 2.41 -3.26 14.30
N GLU A 74 2.85 -2.01 14.27
CA GLU A 74 1.98 -0.84 14.29
C GLU A 74 1.61 -0.31 12.90
N ALA A 75 2.11 -0.93 11.82
CA ALA A 75 2.01 -0.42 10.46
C ALA A 75 1.77 -1.54 9.45
N GLU A 76 1.27 -1.16 8.28
CA GLU A 76 1.16 -2.03 7.11
C GLU A 76 2.00 -1.48 5.96
N CYS A 77 2.48 -2.35 5.09
CA CYS A 77 3.14 -1.92 3.88
C CYS A 77 2.09 -1.55 2.84
N VAL A 78 2.15 -0.33 2.31
CA VAL A 78 1.28 0.08 1.22
C VAL A 78 2.09 0.46 0.00
N LYS A 79 1.51 0.20 -1.18
CA LYS A 79 2.00 0.64 -2.48
C LYS A 79 1.17 1.83 -2.94
N VAL A 80 1.83 2.89 -3.36
CA VAL A 80 1.20 4.13 -3.84
C VAL A 80 1.58 4.36 -5.30
N TYR A 81 0.56 4.49 -6.15
CA TYR A 81 0.66 4.89 -7.55
C TYR A 81 0.41 6.39 -7.68
N GLY A 82 1.16 7.07 -8.55
CA GLY A 82 0.96 8.49 -8.82
C GLY A 82 -0.31 8.71 -9.66
N SER A 83 -1.18 9.62 -9.24
CA SER A 83 -2.44 9.93 -9.94
C SER A 83 -2.24 10.47 -11.36
N ASP A 84 -1.10 11.12 -11.63
CA ASP A 84 -0.78 11.68 -12.96
C ASP A 84 -0.58 10.60 -14.03
N PHE A 85 -0.45 9.33 -13.63
CA PHE A 85 -0.20 8.20 -14.52
C PHE A 85 -1.46 7.35 -14.78
N LEU A 86 -2.60 7.69 -14.19
CA LEU A 86 -3.86 6.94 -14.29
C LEU A 86 -4.74 7.47 -15.43
N THR A 87 -4.31 7.29 -16.69
CA THR A 87 -5.00 7.91 -17.85
C THR A 87 -5.53 6.93 -18.89
N VAL A 88 -5.04 5.69 -18.90
CA VAL A 88 -5.50 4.63 -19.80
C VAL A 88 -6.54 3.79 -19.06
N ALA A 89 -7.71 3.59 -19.67
CA ALA A 89 -8.75 2.74 -19.12
C ALA A 89 -8.47 1.26 -19.44
N CYS A 90 -8.75 0.38 -18.49
CA CYS A 90 -8.57 -1.06 -18.61
C CYS A 90 -9.67 -1.80 -17.85
N ASP A 91 -9.84 -3.10 -18.15
CA ASP A 91 -10.72 -3.99 -17.38
C ASP A 91 -9.91 -4.80 -16.36
N PRO A 92 -10.04 -4.55 -15.04
CA PRO A 92 -9.28 -5.26 -14.01
C PRO A 92 -9.53 -6.78 -14.01
N GLY A 93 -10.68 -7.24 -14.53
CA GLY A 93 -11.02 -8.64 -14.61
C GLY A 93 -10.33 -9.38 -15.75
N GLY A 94 -10.04 -8.68 -16.85
CA GLY A 94 -9.51 -9.24 -18.09
C GLY A 94 -8.10 -8.80 -18.48
N GLU A 95 -7.52 -7.82 -17.79
CA GLU A 95 -6.15 -7.40 -18.03
C GLU A 95 -5.16 -8.53 -17.72
N ASP A 96 -4.31 -8.86 -18.69
CA ASP A 96 -3.28 -9.91 -18.63
C ASP A 96 -3.81 -11.31 -18.27
N ARG A 97 -5.13 -11.49 -18.28
CA ARG A 97 -5.80 -12.70 -17.83
C ARG A 97 -6.89 -13.10 -18.81
N ALA A 98 -6.80 -14.31 -19.33
CA ALA A 98 -7.92 -14.89 -20.06
C ALA A 98 -9.12 -15.02 -19.12
N THR A 99 -10.29 -14.55 -19.57
CA THR A 99 -11.52 -14.57 -18.77
C THR A 99 -12.52 -15.57 -19.32
N TYR A 100 -13.44 -15.98 -18.45
CA TYR A 100 -14.58 -16.81 -18.84
C TYR A 100 -15.83 -15.94 -18.87
N SER A 101 -16.48 -15.84 -20.03
CA SER A 101 -17.77 -15.16 -20.14
C SER A 101 -18.91 -16.17 -20.25
N ARG A 102 -19.97 -15.95 -19.46
CA ARG A 102 -21.26 -16.64 -19.58
C ARG A 102 -22.17 -15.97 -20.61
N TYR A 103 -21.87 -14.73 -20.99
CA TYR A 103 -22.61 -13.99 -21.99
C TYR A 103 -21.87 -14.10 -23.32
N ILE A 104 -22.57 -14.43 -24.39
CA ILE A 104 -22.02 -14.27 -25.74
C ILE A 104 -21.66 -12.80 -25.86
N ALA A 105 -20.37 -12.49 -25.92
CA ALA A 105 -19.93 -11.14 -26.20
C ALA A 105 -20.50 -10.80 -27.60
N ASP A 106 -21.44 -9.86 -27.64
CA ASP A 106 -21.92 -9.26 -28.89
C ASP A 106 -20.84 -8.34 -29.51
N ASP A 107 -19.66 -8.24 -28.89
CA ASP A 107 -18.51 -7.50 -29.40
C ASP A 107 -17.64 -8.42 -30.29
N PRO A 108 -17.63 -8.22 -31.62
CA PRO A 108 -16.87 -9.04 -32.55
C PRO A 108 -15.34 -8.85 -32.44
N ASP A 109 -14.85 -7.86 -31.69
CA ASP A 109 -13.43 -7.56 -31.55
C ASP A 109 -12.76 -8.28 -30.36
N GLU A 110 -13.51 -8.96 -29.48
CA GLU A 110 -12.95 -9.65 -28.31
C GLU A 110 -12.31 -11.02 -28.61
N GLY A 111 -12.49 -11.58 -29.82
CA GLY A 111 -11.83 -12.84 -30.20
C GLY A 111 -12.15 -14.04 -29.31
N CYS A 112 -13.23 -14.00 -28.53
CA CYS A 112 -13.63 -15.07 -27.61
C CYS A 112 -13.93 -16.36 -28.38
N ILE A 113 -13.44 -17.49 -27.86
CA ILE A 113 -13.65 -18.81 -28.44
C ILE A 113 -14.79 -19.48 -27.69
N ARG A 114 -15.84 -19.88 -28.41
CA ARG A 114 -16.93 -20.67 -27.85
C ARG A 114 -16.44 -22.09 -27.57
N CYS A 115 -16.57 -22.53 -26.33
CA CYS A 115 -16.24 -23.89 -25.95
C CYS A 115 -17.38 -24.83 -26.37
N GLU A 116 -17.10 -25.75 -27.31
CA GLU A 116 -18.12 -26.67 -27.81
C GLU A 116 -18.42 -27.81 -26.81
N GLU A 117 -17.43 -28.42 -26.14
CA GLU A 117 -17.63 -29.36 -25.02
C GLU A 117 -16.39 -29.41 -24.09
N ASN A 118 -16.58 -29.44 -22.76
CA ASN A 118 -15.56 -29.71 -21.71
C ASN A 118 -14.28 -28.83 -21.69
N CYS A 119 -14.43 -27.50 -21.60
CA CYS A 119 -13.31 -26.62 -21.24
C CYS A 119 -13.02 -26.68 -19.72
N GLU A 120 -11.76 -26.95 -19.37
CA GLU A 120 -11.25 -26.86 -18.00
C GLU A 120 -11.38 -25.40 -17.51
N GLY A 121 -12.16 -25.15 -16.44
CA GLY A 121 -12.42 -23.81 -15.91
C GLY A 121 -13.85 -23.28 -16.13
N CYS A 122 -14.63 -23.89 -17.03
CA CYS A 122 -16.06 -23.58 -17.15
C CYS A 122 -16.87 -24.37 -16.11
N PRO A 123 -17.82 -23.76 -15.38
CA PRO A 123 -18.65 -24.48 -14.41
C PRO A 123 -19.48 -25.57 -15.10
N GLU A 124 -19.45 -26.79 -14.53
CA GLU A 124 -20.16 -27.95 -15.08
C GLU A 124 -21.66 -27.65 -15.25
N GLY A 125 -22.21 -27.92 -16.44
CA GLY A 125 -23.65 -27.83 -16.73
C GLY A 125 -24.14 -26.54 -17.39
N GLN A 126 -23.26 -25.66 -17.88
CA GLN A 126 -23.64 -24.46 -18.66
C GLN A 126 -23.09 -24.55 -20.09
N GLY A 127 -23.95 -24.93 -21.05
CA GLY A 127 -23.59 -25.20 -22.44
C GLY A 127 -23.21 -24.00 -23.31
N ASP A 128 -22.93 -22.83 -22.72
CA ASP A 128 -22.60 -21.58 -23.44
C ASP A 128 -21.48 -20.80 -22.73
N CYS A 129 -20.41 -21.48 -22.31
CA CYS A 129 -19.22 -20.82 -21.77
C CYS A 129 -18.27 -20.40 -22.92
N GLN A 130 -17.73 -19.19 -22.87
CA GLN A 130 -16.69 -18.72 -23.79
C GLN A 130 -15.41 -18.38 -23.03
N ILE A 131 -14.26 -18.64 -23.64
CA ILE A 131 -12.95 -18.19 -23.16
C ILE A 131 -12.57 -16.98 -23.99
N CYS A 132 -12.36 -15.85 -23.33
CA CYS A 132 -11.90 -14.62 -23.97
C CYS A 132 -10.38 -14.48 -23.76
N PRO A 133 -9.62 -14.10 -24.81
CA PRO A 133 -8.20 -13.80 -24.67
C PRO A 133 -7.99 -12.68 -23.65
N PRO A 134 -6.80 -12.61 -23.03
CA PRO A 134 -6.49 -11.50 -22.13
C PRO A 134 -6.63 -10.17 -22.86
N ARG A 135 -7.25 -9.20 -22.20
CA ARG A 135 -7.12 -7.80 -22.57
C ARG A 135 -5.71 -7.35 -22.18
N ASN A 136 -5.14 -6.49 -23.01
CA ASN A 136 -3.80 -5.96 -22.82
C ASN A 136 -3.86 -4.47 -23.09
N ASP A 137 -4.77 -3.80 -22.37
CA ASP A 137 -5.05 -2.38 -22.52
C ASP A 137 -3.91 -1.55 -21.89
N CYS A 138 -3.23 -2.09 -20.89
CA CYS A 138 -2.08 -1.50 -20.24
C CYS A 138 -0.75 -1.89 -20.92
N ASP A 139 0.26 -1.04 -20.77
CA ASP A 139 1.61 -1.37 -21.22
C ASP A 139 2.24 -2.48 -20.36
N SER A 140 3.28 -3.14 -20.88
CA SER A 140 3.96 -4.26 -20.21
C SER A 140 4.57 -3.96 -18.82
N ASN A 141 4.69 -2.69 -18.46
CA ASN A 141 5.20 -2.19 -17.18
C ASN A 141 4.10 -1.54 -16.32
N GLU A 142 2.85 -1.68 -16.72
CA GLU A 142 1.69 -1.14 -16.04
C GLU A 142 0.86 -2.27 -15.44
N VAL A 143 0.01 -1.91 -14.48
CA VAL A 143 -0.98 -2.79 -13.88
C VAL A 143 -2.36 -2.13 -13.95
N CYS A 144 -3.40 -2.90 -14.28
CA CYS A 144 -4.76 -2.41 -14.20
C CYS A 144 -5.26 -2.39 -12.76
N LEU A 145 -5.46 -1.19 -12.22
CA LEU A 145 -5.96 -1.00 -10.87
C LEU A 145 -7.47 -1.28 -10.78
N PRO A 146 -8.01 -1.63 -9.61
CA PRO A 146 -9.45 -1.79 -9.38
C PRO A 146 -10.35 -0.65 -9.84
N GLU A 147 -9.85 0.59 -9.98
CA GLU A 147 -10.63 1.69 -10.58
C GLU A 147 -10.77 1.61 -12.10
N GLY A 148 -10.19 0.60 -12.75
CA GLY A 148 -10.20 0.43 -14.20
C GLY A 148 -9.23 1.35 -14.93
N LEU A 149 -8.11 1.68 -14.28
CA LEU A 149 -7.07 2.56 -14.84
C LEU A 149 -5.71 1.89 -14.74
N CYS A 150 -4.94 1.96 -15.83
CA CYS A 150 -3.56 1.48 -15.85
C CYS A 150 -2.67 2.38 -14.98
N ALA A 151 -1.74 1.77 -14.28
CA ALA A 151 -0.78 2.46 -13.43
C ALA A 151 0.62 1.91 -13.63
N ASP A 152 1.61 2.79 -13.79
CA ASP A 152 3.00 2.40 -13.96
C ASP A 152 3.58 1.78 -12.68
N GLU A 153 3.98 0.51 -12.77
CA GLU A 153 4.51 -0.27 -11.65
C GLU A 153 5.93 0.16 -11.25
N ILE A 154 6.71 0.75 -12.19
CA ILE A 154 8.07 1.22 -11.96
C ILE A 154 8.07 2.48 -11.10
N THR A 155 7.05 3.34 -11.26
CA THR A 155 6.93 4.58 -10.49
C THR A 155 6.26 4.39 -9.13
N ALA A 156 5.64 3.23 -8.90
CA ALA A 156 4.98 2.90 -7.65
C ALA A 156 5.98 2.89 -6.49
N ARG A 157 5.56 3.39 -5.33
CA ARG A 157 6.40 3.44 -4.12
C ARG A 157 5.77 2.64 -3.01
N THR A 158 6.56 1.82 -2.32
CA THR A 158 6.11 1.14 -1.10
C THR A 158 6.63 1.85 0.14
N SER A 159 5.76 2.04 1.13
CA SER A 159 6.13 2.63 2.41
C SER A 159 5.26 2.09 3.54
N CYS A 160 5.81 1.96 4.76
CA CYS A 160 5.03 1.56 5.92
C CYS A 160 4.10 2.70 6.37
N ARG A 161 2.81 2.44 6.46
CA ARG A 161 1.82 3.38 6.98
C ARG A 161 1.22 2.88 8.27
N ARG A 162 1.05 3.78 9.24
CA ARG A 162 0.54 3.45 10.56
C ARG A 162 -0.88 2.89 10.45
N ARG A 163 -1.16 1.77 11.11
CA ARG A 163 -2.51 1.23 11.26
C ARG A 163 -3.39 2.12 12.12
N CYS A 164 -4.67 2.15 11.81
CA CYS A 164 -5.67 2.89 12.57
C CYS A 164 -7.03 2.18 12.55
N ASN A 165 -7.85 2.46 13.56
CA ASN A 165 -9.26 2.07 13.59
C ASN A 165 -10.16 3.30 13.36
N GLN A 166 -9.70 4.47 13.81
CA GLN A 166 -10.39 5.75 13.68
C GLN A 166 -9.41 6.89 13.42
N SER A 167 -9.89 8.02 12.92
CA SER A 167 -9.02 9.16 12.55
C SER A 167 -8.27 9.78 13.73
N ASP A 168 -8.73 9.58 14.97
CA ASP A 168 -8.04 10.07 16.17
C ASP A 168 -6.79 9.23 16.53
N ASP A 169 -6.63 8.03 15.94
CA ASP A 169 -5.40 7.24 16.07
C ASP A 169 -4.24 7.84 15.27
N CYS A 170 -4.57 8.75 14.35
CA CYS A 170 -3.66 9.40 13.43
C CYS A 170 -3.21 10.77 13.95
N ARG A 171 -2.09 11.25 13.42
CA ARG A 171 -1.58 12.59 13.74
C ARG A 171 -2.48 13.68 13.16
N ALA A 172 -2.35 14.90 13.67
CA ALA A 172 -3.09 16.05 13.14
C ALA A 172 -2.87 16.20 11.62
N GLY A 173 -3.94 16.48 10.87
CA GLY A 173 -3.90 16.59 9.40
C GLY A 173 -4.03 15.25 8.67
N TYR A 174 -4.17 14.15 9.40
CA TYR A 174 -4.37 12.82 8.84
C TYR A 174 -5.76 12.29 9.18
N GLU A 175 -6.17 11.26 8.45
CA GLU A 175 -7.40 10.52 8.67
C GLU A 175 -7.16 9.02 8.51
N CYS A 176 -8.07 8.23 9.09
CA CYS A 176 -8.01 6.78 8.98
C CYS A 176 -8.79 6.31 7.77
N SER A 177 -8.07 5.96 6.70
CA SER A 177 -8.66 5.56 5.42
C SER A 177 -8.37 4.09 5.11
N THR A 178 -9.27 3.45 4.37
CA THR A 178 -9.10 2.09 3.86
C THR A 178 -8.30 2.12 2.56
N THR A 179 -7.35 1.20 2.39
CA THR A 179 -6.64 0.99 1.11
C THR A 179 -7.58 0.43 0.04
N GLY A 180 -7.07 0.27 -1.18
CA GLY A 180 -7.85 -0.26 -2.31
C GLY A 180 -8.51 0.83 -3.15
N SER A 181 -8.18 2.09 -2.91
CA SER A 181 -8.70 3.21 -3.70
C SER A 181 -7.69 4.36 -3.78
N ARG A 182 -7.89 5.24 -4.77
CA ARG A 182 -7.12 6.49 -4.96
C ARG A 182 -5.62 6.24 -5.13
N GLY A 183 -5.27 5.13 -5.78
CA GLY A 183 -3.87 4.78 -6.01
C GLY A 183 -3.13 4.27 -4.78
N ILE A 184 -3.80 4.00 -3.65
CA ILE A 184 -3.17 3.48 -2.42
C ILE A 184 -3.67 2.06 -2.15
N TYR A 185 -2.75 1.10 -2.22
CA TYR A 185 -3.04 -0.33 -2.11
C TYR A 185 -2.23 -0.97 -1.00
N HIS A 186 -2.79 -2.00 -0.36
CA HIS A 186 -1.95 -2.88 0.45
C HIS A 186 -0.88 -3.51 -0.45
N ALA A 187 0.38 -3.55 0.01
CA ALA A 187 1.44 -4.14 -0.79
C ALA A 187 1.14 -5.64 -0.96
N PRO A 188 1.17 -6.18 -2.19
CA PRO A 188 0.80 -7.56 -2.43
C PRO A 188 1.75 -8.51 -1.70
N ASP A 189 1.18 -9.59 -1.14
CA ASP A 189 1.95 -10.74 -0.70
C ASP A 189 2.38 -11.55 -1.94
N LEU A 190 3.70 -11.76 -2.09
CA LEU A 190 4.22 -12.53 -3.22
C LEU A 190 3.85 -14.01 -3.13
N ASP A 191 3.63 -14.53 -1.92
CA ASP A 191 3.20 -15.90 -1.69
C ASP A 191 1.69 -16.06 -1.90
N HIS A 192 0.92 -14.97 -1.76
CA HIS A 192 -0.54 -14.93 -1.92
C HIS A 192 -1.00 -13.72 -2.76
N PRO A 193 -0.64 -13.67 -4.06
CA PRO A 193 -0.89 -12.48 -4.90
C PRO A 193 -2.37 -12.20 -5.19
N GLY A 194 -3.27 -13.12 -4.83
CA GLY A 194 -4.72 -12.96 -4.94
C GLY A 194 -5.39 -12.37 -3.69
N ASP A 195 -4.68 -12.27 -2.57
CA ASP A 195 -5.23 -11.74 -1.32
C ASP A 195 -5.15 -10.21 -1.33
N VAL A 196 -6.23 -9.59 -1.83
CA VAL A 196 -6.45 -8.15 -1.77
C VAL A 196 -7.06 -7.76 -0.43
N ASP A 197 -6.26 -7.87 0.63
CA ASP A 197 -6.69 -7.41 1.95
C ASP A 197 -6.77 -5.88 1.99
N GLU A 198 -7.98 -5.38 2.25
CA GLU A 198 -8.18 -3.97 2.58
C GLU A 198 -7.74 -3.70 4.02
N VAL A 199 -6.75 -2.81 4.19
CA VAL A 199 -6.24 -2.41 5.49
C VAL A 199 -6.55 -0.94 5.76
N ARG A 200 -6.68 -0.58 7.05
CA ARG A 200 -6.94 0.80 7.47
C ARG A 200 -5.66 1.46 7.95
N ILE A 201 -5.28 2.55 7.30
CA ILE A 201 -4.04 3.27 7.55
C ILE A 201 -4.26 4.77 7.70
N CYS A 202 -3.33 5.42 8.39
CA CYS A 202 -3.28 6.87 8.48
C CYS A 202 -2.78 7.46 7.16
N THR A 203 -3.63 8.24 6.49
CA THR A 203 -3.30 8.98 5.28
C THR A 203 -3.43 10.48 5.52
N PRO A 204 -2.67 11.33 4.81
CA PRO A 204 -2.95 12.75 4.74
C PRO A 204 -4.42 13.01 4.38
N ARG A 205 -5.06 13.98 5.02
CA ARG A 205 -6.38 14.46 4.56
C ARG A 205 -6.21 15.13 3.20
N SER A 206 -7.06 14.78 2.26
CA SER A 206 -7.17 15.53 1.00
C SER A 206 -7.60 16.97 1.34
N LEU A 207 -6.84 17.96 0.86
CA LEU A 207 -7.29 19.35 0.90
C LEU A 207 -8.40 19.47 -0.16
N GLU A 208 -9.64 19.63 0.29
CA GLU A 208 -10.75 20.07 -0.56
C GLU A 208 -10.67 21.59 -0.83
#